data_AF-A0A936TEA2-F1
#
_entry.id   AF-A0A936TEA2-F1
#
_cell.length_a   1.000
_cell.length_b   1.000
_cell.length_c   1.000
_cell.angle_alpha   90.00
_cell.angle_beta   90.00
_cell.angle_gamma   90.00
#
_symmetry.space_group_name_H-M   'P 1'
#
loop_
_entity.id
_entity.type
_entity.pdbx_description
1 polymer ?
#
loop_
_entity_poly.entity_id
_entity_poly.type
_entity_poly.pdbx_seq_one_letter_code
_entity_poly.pdbx_strand_id
1 'polypeptide(L)'
;MSLLSTQPVDVEPEDGVANAEAAASAEPAAPGGAAEPGGVTDPAGVPDHTRVTEIGDYEVVEGGQRWTSLAVALIALVLLMWLAVDAFTQRLGIERDVVVPDIQVQDFSGQGLADAQREVEAGGLVAAIEFRANDLEEFPPGTIFTQRPLQGAKLPAGSRVTLVASSGPSQFVVPDVAGQELDEAQRLVSAIGLKPKAVPQYSDSVRVNEVIESRPRPGTEAAENSEVEIVVSAGYAPRKVPKMVGLPAEEALNLLGRSGLGAGDLDTQYRAGAEEGTVLEVSPNVGTVLSRNSAVNVVIAGPPPMVGVPSVEGLGRERAEGEVADAGLDARVLVLRVPLGSPDDGRVISQGVPPQTEVAPGFEIELIVGQAPPPPTTRPPPPTVLITVPPTAPPTTQPPPTAPPTTQPPPTEPPTTQPPPTQPPTTQPPPVTGAPPVPG
;
A
#
# COMPACT_ATOMS: atom_id res chain seq x y z
N MET A 1 -10.73 -48.62 17.69
CA MET A 1 -9.66 -49.54 17.23
C MET A 1 -8.52 -48.66 16.72
N SER A 2 -7.34 -48.81 17.32
CA SER A 2 -6.03 -48.24 16.92
C SER A 2 -5.88 -46.71 17.05
N LEU A 3 -5.29 -46.12 18.11
CA LEU A 3 -3.91 -46.15 18.64
C LEU A 3 -2.82 -45.76 17.64
N LEU A 4 -2.17 -44.62 17.90
CA LEU A 4 -0.79 -44.17 17.61
C LEU A 4 -0.69 -42.79 18.33
N SER A 5 -0.02 -42.52 19.45
CA SER A 5 1.24 -42.92 20.09
C SER A 5 2.48 -42.65 19.24
N THR A 6 3.29 -41.65 19.66
CA THR A 6 4.76 -41.41 19.50
C THR A 6 5.01 -39.91 19.78
N GLN A 7 5.27 -39.49 21.02
CA GLN A 7 6.56 -39.25 21.72
C GLN A 7 6.95 -37.75 21.77
N PRO A 8 7.28 -37.20 22.96
CA PRO A 8 7.93 -35.90 23.11
C PRO A 8 9.46 -36.02 23.01
N VAL A 9 10.12 -35.02 22.41
CA VAL A 9 11.58 -34.92 22.36
C VAL A 9 12.04 -34.11 23.55
N ASP A 10 12.74 -34.80 24.45
CA ASP A 10 13.56 -34.28 25.54
C ASP A 10 14.99 -34.11 24.99
N VAL A 11 15.58 -32.93 25.11
CA VAL A 11 17.04 -32.73 24.97
C VAL A 11 17.49 -31.81 26.10
N GLU A 12 18.30 -32.42 26.95
CA GLU A 12 19.01 -31.89 28.11
C GLU A 12 19.91 -30.66 27.81
N PRO A 13 20.30 -29.93 28.88
CA PRO A 13 21.16 -28.76 28.81
C PRO A 13 22.65 -29.16 28.86
N GLU A 14 23.49 -28.47 28.09
CA GLU A 14 24.95 -28.58 28.23
C GLU A 14 25.49 -27.39 29.02
N ASP A 15 25.96 -27.72 30.22
CA ASP A 15 26.82 -26.96 31.11
C ASP A 15 28.18 -26.63 30.47
N GLY A 16 28.73 -25.45 30.79
CA GLY A 16 30.00 -24.97 30.24
C GLY A 16 30.64 -23.81 31.00
N VAL A 17 30.65 -23.88 32.33
CA VAL A 17 31.68 -23.49 33.32
C VAL A 17 32.73 -22.38 33.08
N ALA A 18 32.93 -21.63 34.18
CA ALA A 18 34.20 -21.06 34.74
C ALA A 18 34.64 -19.68 34.22
N ASN A 19 35.04 -18.66 35.00
CA ASN A 19 35.42 -18.42 36.42
C ASN A 19 35.30 -16.87 36.63
N ALA A 20 35.27 -16.23 37.80
CA ALA A 20 35.99 -16.49 39.04
C ALA A 20 35.38 -15.69 40.22
N GLU A 21 35.40 -16.34 41.39
CA GLU A 21 35.87 -15.84 42.71
C GLU A 21 35.44 -14.45 43.21
N ALA A 22 34.61 -14.40 44.25
CA ALA A 22 35.00 -14.37 45.69
C ALA A 22 35.03 -12.91 46.19
N ALA A 23 34.62 -12.53 47.40
CA ALA A 23 34.38 -13.22 48.66
C ALA A 23 33.30 -12.41 49.42
N ALA A 24 32.33 -13.07 50.05
CA ALA A 24 32.29 -13.36 51.48
C ALA A 24 32.01 -12.15 52.40
N SER A 25 30.83 -12.26 53.04
CA SER A 25 30.59 -12.06 54.48
C SER A 25 30.94 -10.69 55.10
N ALA A 26 29.90 -9.99 55.56
CA ALA A 26 29.49 -10.02 56.97
C ALA A 26 28.74 -8.73 57.35
N GLU A 27 27.47 -8.90 57.71
CA GLU A 27 26.76 -8.13 58.74
C GLU A 27 27.63 -8.14 60.04
N PRO A 28 27.61 -7.14 60.95
CA PRO A 28 26.36 -6.64 61.51
C PRO A 28 26.28 -5.21 62.08
N ALA A 29 25.03 -4.89 62.46
CA ALA A 29 24.64 -4.11 63.63
C ALA A 29 25.02 -2.62 63.73
N ALA A 30 23.97 -1.79 63.65
CA ALA A 30 23.83 -0.54 64.40
C ALA A 30 24.02 -0.79 65.92
N PRO A 31 24.39 0.20 66.75
CA PRO A 31 23.46 1.32 67.03
C PRO A 31 24.10 2.68 67.37
N GLY A 32 23.27 3.72 67.35
CA GLY A 32 23.27 4.74 68.41
C GLY A 32 24.04 6.05 68.17
N GLY A 33 23.28 7.15 68.19
CA GLY A 33 23.52 8.21 69.17
C GLY A 33 24.53 9.31 68.87
N ALA A 34 23.97 10.48 68.56
CA ALA A 34 24.28 11.78 69.18
C ALA A 34 25.65 12.48 68.95
N ALA A 35 25.49 13.77 68.65
CA ALA A 35 26.30 14.91 69.11
C ALA A 35 27.70 15.15 68.48
N GLU A 36 27.75 16.15 67.60
CA GLU A 36 28.88 17.11 67.51
C GLU A 36 28.95 17.96 68.81
N PRO A 37 30.03 18.74 69.12
CA PRO A 37 30.98 19.34 68.17
C PRO A 37 32.44 19.49 68.65
N GLY A 38 33.29 20.03 67.77
CA GLY A 38 34.55 20.67 68.16
C GLY A 38 35.61 20.59 67.08
N GLY A 39 35.67 21.60 66.20
CA GLY A 39 36.57 21.63 65.06
C GLY A 39 37.97 22.20 65.33
N VAL A 40 38.68 22.37 64.20
CA VAL A 40 39.76 23.35 63.95
C VAL A 40 41.09 22.92 64.61
N THR A 41 42.25 22.71 63.98
CA THR A 41 42.93 23.13 62.72
C THR A 41 44.18 22.22 62.57
N ASP A 42 44.85 22.00 61.44
CA ASP A 42 45.47 22.99 60.53
C ASP A 42 46.14 22.24 59.35
N PRO A 43 46.20 22.78 58.13
CA PRO A 43 47.16 22.33 57.12
C PRO A 43 48.42 23.22 57.13
N ALA A 44 49.57 22.61 57.41
CA ALA A 44 50.86 23.20 57.10
C ALA A 44 51.05 23.34 55.59
N GLY A 45 51.55 24.49 55.12
CA GLY A 45 51.75 24.70 53.70
C GLY A 45 52.51 25.96 53.31
N VAL A 46 53.83 25.89 53.49
CA VAL A 46 54.87 26.49 52.61
C VAL A 46 55.35 27.94 52.92
N PRO A 47 56.68 28.13 53.08
CA PRO A 47 57.33 29.42 53.33
C PRO A 47 57.63 30.16 52.02
N ASP A 48 58.03 31.43 52.08
CA ASP A 48 59.43 31.91 51.91
C ASP A 48 59.22 33.30 51.22
N HIS A 49 59.97 34.39 51.35
CA HIS A 49 61.39 34.60 51.56
C HIS A 49 61.61 36.06 51.98
N THR A 50 62.72 36.29 52.70
CA THR A 50 63.62 37.48 52.60
C THR A 50 63.08 38.84 53.08
N ARG A 51 63.83 39.68 53.81
CA ARG A 51 65.30 39.77 53.99
C ARG A 51 65.62 40.86 55.05
N VAL A 52 66.87 40.82 55.52
CA VAL A 52 67.74 41.97 55.92
C VAL A 52 67.86 42.29 57.43
N THR A 53 68.97 41.79 58.00
CA THR A 53 69.95 42.35 58.98
C THR A 53 69.40 43.20 60.15
N GLU A 54 69.41 42.74 61.40
CA GLU A 54 70.55 42.51 62.33
C GLU A 54 71.23 43.80 62.81
N ILE A 55 70.93 44.21 64.06
CA ILE A 55 71.85 44.87 65.02
C ILE A 55 71.34 44.58 66.45
N GLY A 56 72.21 44.09 67.34
CA GLY A 56 72.22 44.50 68.75
C GLY A 56 72.10 43.38 69.79
N ASP A 57 73.25 42.86 70.20
CA ASP A 57 73.48 41.83 71.22
C ASP A 57 72.92 42.17 72.61
N TYR A 58 72.54 41.15 73.39
CA TYR A 58 73.00 41.01 74.78
C TYR A 58 72.86 39.59 75.33
N GLU A 59 74.01 39.08 75.76
CA GLU A 59 74.35 38.36 76.99
C GLU A 59 73.48 37.21 77.55
N VAL A 60 74.19 36.10 77.67
CA VAL A 60 74.02 34.89 78.48
C VAL A 60 73.69 35.18 79.95
N VAL A 61 72.68 34.48 80.50
CA VAL A 61 72.71 33.99 81.90
C VAL A 61 72.06 32.60 81.99
N GLU A 62 72.88 31.56 82.14
CA GLU A 62 72.47 30.28 82.70
C GLU A 62 72.09 30.46 84.18
N GLY A 63 70.91 29.98 84.60
CA GLY A 63 70.46 30.17 85.99
C GLY A 63 69.20 29.42 86.43
N GLY A 64 69.36 28.14 86.78
CA GLY A 64 68.83 27.51 88.00
C GLY A 64 67.34 27.61 88.37
N GLN A 65 66.62 26.48 88.23
CA GLN A 65 65.60 25.94 89.16
C GLN A 65 64.42 26.81 89.65
N ARG A 66 64.18 28.01 89.09
CA ARG A 66 63.03 28.88 89.45
C ARG A 66 61.94 28.96 88.38
N TRP A 67 62.20 28.40 87.20
CA TRP A 67 61.22 28.36 86.11
C TRP A 67 60.22 27.20 86.25
N THR A 68 60.58 26.11 86.93
CA THR A 68 59.64 25.00 87.18
C THR A 68 58.60 25.38 88.23
N SER A 69 58.95 26.15 89.26
CA SER A 69 57.99 26.68 90.22
C SER A 69 57.09 27.77 89.62
N LEU A 70 57.61 28.59 88.70
CA LEU A 70 56.79 29.56 87.97
C LEU A 70 55.85 28.87 86.95
N ALA A 71 56.31 27.82 86.27
CA ALA A 71 55.51 27.03 85.35
C ALA A 71 54.44 26.19 86.08
N VAL A 72 54.78 25.57 87.22
CA VAL A 72 53.81 24.86 88.07
C VAL A 72 52.82 25.85 88.69
N ALA A 73 53.25 27.05 89.08
CA ALA A 73 52.34 28.09 89.56
C ALA A 73 51.40 28.60 88.46
N LEU A 74 51.88 28.72 87.21
CA LEU A 74 51.05 29.11 86.07
C LEU A 74 50.05 28.01 85.69
N ILE A 75 50.48 26.75 85.70
CA ILE A 75 49.59 25.60 85.49
C ILE A 75 48.56 25.51 86.62
N ALA A 76 48.97 25.68 87.87
CA ALA A 76 48.07 25.71 89.01
C ALA A 76 47.09 26.90 88.94
N LEU A 77 47.53 28.06 88.45
CA LEU A 77 46.68 29.23 88.23
C LEU A 77 45.67 28.99 87.09
N VAL A 78 46.09 28.37 86.00
CA VAL A 78 45.19 28.01 84.88
C VAL A 78 44.20 26.94 85.31
N LEU A 79 44.62 25.97 86.11
CA LEU A 79 43.76 24.92 86.65
C LEU A 79 42.80 25.49 87.72
N LEU A 80 43.24 26.44 88.53
CA LEU A 80 42.38 27.21 89.43
C LEU A 80 41.42 28.13 88.69
N MET A 81 41.85 28.75 87.58
CA MET A 81 40.99 29.58 86.75
C MET A 81 39.97 28.72 85.99
N TRP A 82 40.36 27.52 85.56
CA TRP A 82 39.46 26.52 85.00
C TRP A 82 38.45 26.02 86.03
N LEU A 83 38.89 25.68 87.24
CA LEU A 83 38.02 25.30 88.35
C LEU A 83 37.14 26.46 88.84
N ALA A 84 37.64 27.69 88.79
CA ALA A 84 36.87 28.88 89.15
C ALA A 84 35.83 29.20 88.08
N VAL A 85 36.15 29.03 86.79
CA VAL A 85 35.19 29.13 85.69
C VAL A 85 34.17 28.00 85.78
N ASP A 86 34.60 26.76 86.06
CA ASP A 86 33.70 25.61 86.26
C ASP A 86 32.77 25.82 87.46
N ALA A 87 33.31 26.21 88.61
CA ALA A 87 32.54 26.57 89.80
C ALA A 87 31.65 27.81 89.57
N PHE A 88 32.08 28.77 88.74
CA PHE A 88 31.28 29.94 88.36
C PHE A 88 30.16 29.55 87.39
N THR A 89 30.39 28.60 86.47
CA THR A 89 29.35 28.04 85.61
C THR A 89 28.36 27.17 86.39
N GLN A 90 28.82 26.40 87.38
CA GLN A 90 27.95 25.64 88.29
C GLN A 90 27.17 26.57 89.22
N ARG A 91 27.75 27.71 89.66
CA ARG A 91 27.08 28.71 90.50
C ARG A 91 26.15 29.65 89.71
N LEU A 92 26.31 29.73 88.39
CA LEU A 92 25.39 30.44 87.50
C LEU A 92 24.16 29.60 87.10
N GLY A 93 24.09 28.32 87.46
CA GLY A 93 22.91 27.50 87.17
C GLY A 93 22.51 27.54 85.70
N ILE A 94 23.48 27.61 84.78
CA ILE A 94 23.22 27.44 83.35
C ILE A 94 23.12 25.94 83.09
N GLU A 95 22.11 25.31 83.69
CA GLU A 95 21.46 24.17 83.06
C GLU A 95 20.85 24.75 81.78
N ARG A 96 21.62 24.78 80.69
CA ARG A 96 21.01 24.83 79.37
C ARG A 96 20.36 23.46 79.15
N ASP A 97 19.27 23.23 79.85
CA ASP A 97 18.12 22.57 79.25
C ASP A 97 17.80 23.43 78.04
N VAL A 98 18.44 23.13 76.90
CA VAL A 98 17.91 23.55 75.62
C VAL A 98 16.63 22.74 75.49
N VAL A 99 15.57 23.21 76.13
CA VAL A 99 14.20 22.79 75.88
C VAL A 99 13.94 23.25 74.46
N VAL A 100 14.38 22.45 73.48
CA VAL A 100 13.96 22.63 72.10
C VAL A 100 12.46 22.38 72.15
N PRO A 101 11.62 23.38 71.91
CA PRO A 101 10.18 23.17 71.98
C PRO A 101 9.81 22.07 70.98
N ASP A 102 9.09 21.06 71.48
CA ASP A 102 8.54 20.01 70.63
C ASP A 102 7.49 20.64 69.71
N ILE A 103 7.78 20.60 68.42
CA ILE A 103 6.90 21.08 67.36
C ILE A 103 6.04 19.91 66.91
N GLN A 104 4.72 20.10 66.91
CA GLN A 104 3.80 19.11 66.38
C GLN A 104 3.79 19.19 64.86
N VAL A 105 4.04 18.07 64.20
CA VAL A 105 3.96 17.96 62.74
C VAL A 105 2.50 18.08 62.33
N GLN A 106 2.17 19.07 61.51
CA GLN A 106 0.84 19.26 60.92
C GLN A 106 0.58 18.27 59.78
N ASP A 107 -0.64 18.22 59.25
CA ASP A 107 -0.94 17.46 58.02
C ASP A 107 -0.78 18.37 56.81
N PHE A 108 0.13 17.99 55.93
CA PHE A 108 0.43 18.69 54.68
C PHE A 108 -0.12 17.92 53.46
N SER A 109 -0.87 16.83 53.68
CA SER A 109 -1.49 16.04 52.61
C SER A 109 -2.55 16.88 51.86
N GLY A 110 -2.57 16.79 50.54
CA GLY A 110 -3.48 17.55 49.68
C GLY A 110 -3.06 19.01 49.43
N GLN A 111 -2.02 19.50 50.09
CA GLN A 111 -1.47 20.83 49.83
C GLN A 111 -0.47 20.83 48.66
N GLY A 112 -0.33 21.98 48.00
CA GLY A 112 0.72 22.21 47.01
C GLY A 112 2.10 22.27 47.66
N LEU A 113 3.11 21.68 47.02
CA LEU A 113 4.48 21.56 47.55
C LEU A 113 5.05 22.88 48.07
N ALA A 114 4.86 23.98 47.33
CA ALA A 114 5.39 25.29 47.69
C ALA A 114 4.72 25.91 48.93
N ASP A 115 3.45 25.58 49.17
CA ASP A 115 2.69 26.06 50.34
C ASP A 115 3.08 25.25 51.57
N ALA A 116 3.09 23.93 51.44
CA ALA A 116 3.49 23.02 52.50
C ALA A 116 4.95 23.20 52.93
N GLN A 117 5.88 23.41 51.98
CA GLN A 117 7.28 23.70 52.32
C GLN A 117 7.39 24.96 53.18
N ARG A 118 6.69 26.04 52.79
CA ARG A 118 6.68 27.29 53.56
C ARG A 118 6.08 27.07 54.94
N GLU A 119 5.04 26.27 55.06
CA GLU A 119 4.39 25.99 56.34
C GLU A 119 5.25 25.12 57.26
N VAL A 120 5.98 24.13 56.71
CA VAL A 120 6.96 23.32 57.45
C VAL A 120 8.11 24.19 57.96
N GLU A 121 8.67 25.06 57.10
CA GLU A 121 9.77 25.95 57.45
C GLU A 121 9.34 27.05 58.43
N ALA A 122 8.14 27.63 58.25
CA ALA A 122 7.56 28.58 59.20
C ALA A 122 7.28 27.94 60.56
N GLY A 123 6.98 26.64 60.57
CA GLY A 123 6.88 25.81 61.76
C GLY A 123 8.22 25.48 62.40
N GLY A 124 9.36 25.96 61.88
CA GLY A 124 10.69 25.70 62.46
C GLY A 124 11.21 24.28 62.20
N LEU A 125 10.66 23.56 61.21
CA LEU A 125 11.09 22.24 60.76
C LEU A 125 11.80 22.35 59.41
N VAL A 126 12.55 21.32 59.02
CA VAL A 126 13.25 21.27 57.73
C VAL A 126 12.49 20.37 56.77
N ALA A 127 12.00 20.92 55.65
CA ALA A 127 11.35 20.13 54.62
C ALA A 127 12.37 19.35 53.78
N ALA A 128 12.18 18.04 53.65
CA ALA A 128 12.86 17.20 52.68
C ALA A 128 11.83 16.77 51.62
N ILE A 129 12.13 17.00 50.35
CA ILE A 129 11.16 16.78 49.27
C ILE A 129 11.54 15.48 48.54
N GLU A 130 10.57 14.57 48.42
CA GLU A 130 10.69 13.34 47.64
C GLU A 130 9.57 13.32 46.59
N PHE A 131 9.89 13.11 45.32
CA PHE A 131 8.87 12.92 44.29
C PHE A 131 8.63 11.44 44.06
N ARG A 132 7.36 11.02 44.02
CA ARG A 132 6.97 9.65 43.65
C ARG A 132 5.81 9.66 42.66
N ALA A 133 5.84 8.71 41.72
CA ALA A 133 4.74 8.46 40.81
C ALA A 133 3.51 8.00 41.59
N ASN A 134 2.35 8.53 41.19
CA ASN A 134 1.06 8.19 41.79
C ASN A 134 -0.04 8.37 40.74
N ASP A 135 -0.88 7.36 40.58
CA ASP A 135 -1.96 7.34 39.59
C ASP A 135 -3.30 7.88 40.14
N LEU A 136 -3.33 8.31 41.41
CA LEU A 136 -4.53 8.86 42.04
C LEU A 136 -4.80 10.30 41.56
N GLU A 137 -5.91 10.52 40.86
CA GLU A 137 -6.37 11.84 40.41
C GLU A 137 -6.54 12.86 41.56
N GLU A 138 -6.79 12.39 42.79
CA GLU A 138 -6.88 13.22 44.00
C GLU A 138 -5.57 13.97 44.30
N PHE A 139 -4.44 13.49 43.80
CA PHE A 139 -3.11 14.09 44.00
C PHE A 139 -2.45 14.46 42.66
N PRO A 140 -2.80 15.63 42.09
CA PRO A 140 -2.15 16.18 40.90
C PRO A 140 -0.62 16.31 41.06
N PRO A 141 0.14 16.43 39.95
CA PRO A 141 1.59 16.67 40.03
C PRO A 141 1.93 17.91 40.88
N GLY A 142 2.83 17.74 41.84
CA GLY A 142 3.23 18.79 42.79
C GLY A 142 2.37 18.88 44.06
N THR A 143 1.39 17.99 44.24
CA THR A 143 0.59 17.87 45.47
C THR A 143 1.19 16.81 46.38
N ILE A 144 1.26 17.08 47.68
CA ILE A 144 1.75 16.12 48.68
C ILE A 144 0.67 15.08 48.95
N PHE A 145 1.00 13.80 48.80
CA PHE A 145 0.06 12.71 49.08
C PHE A 145 0.43 11.92 50.34
N THR A 146 1.66 12.04 50.82
CA THR A 146 2.07 11.47 52.10
C THR A 146 3.26 12.23 52.68
N GLN A 147 3.45 12.11 53.99
CA GLN A 147 4.55 12.74 54.71
C GLN A 147 5.13 11.80 55.76
N ARG A 148 6.39 12.02 56.12
CA ARG A 148 7.07 11.29 57.18
C ARG A 148 7.87 12.25 58.07
N PRO A 149 7.65 12.27 59.40
CA PRO A 149 6.66 11.50 60.15
C PRO A 149 5.20 11.98 59.94
N LEU A 150 4.24 11.14 60.32
CA LEU A 150 2.80 11.44 60.19
C LEU A 150 2.37 12.59 61.12
N GLN A 151 1.22 13.18 60.82
CA GLN A 151 0.61 14.25 61.63
C GLN A 151 0.55 13.88 63.12
N GLY A 152 0.80 14.86 63.98
CA GLY A 152 0.75 14.72 65.43
C GLY A 152 2.04 14.18 66.07
N ALA A 153 3.03 13.81 65.26
CA ALA A 153 4.37 13.53 65.76
C ALA A 153 4.99 14.78 66.41
N LYS A 154 5.64 14.61 67.56
CA LYS A 154 6.40 15.66 68.23
C LYS A 154 7.85 15.56 67.81
N LEU A 155 8.36 16.62 67.21
CA LEU A 155 9.74 16.69 66.75
C LEU A 155 10.42 17.92 67.37
N PRO A 156 11.70 17.82 67.78
CA PRO A 156 12.46 19.00 68.15
C PRO A 156 12.56 19.96 66.97
N ALA A 157 12.54 21.26 67.23
CA ALA A 157 12.81 22.30 66.23
C ALA A 157 14.08 21.99 65.41
N GLY A 158 14.00 22.21 64.09
CA GLY A 158 15.04 21.87 63.13
C GLY A 158 15.01 20.42 62.63
N SER A 159 14.08 19.58 63.12
CA SER A 159 13.92 18.21 62.63
C SER A 159 13.44 18.15 61.18
N ARG A 160 13.83 17.09 60.48
CA ARG A 160 13.47 16.86 59.08
C ARG A 160 12.09 16.21 58.95
N VAL A 161 11.23 16.79 58.11
CA VAL A 161 9.97 16.19 57.65
C VAL A 161 10.09 15.92 56.16
N THR A 162 9.97 14.65 55.76
CA THR A 162 9.93 14.26 54.35
C THR A 162 8.52 14.43 53.81
N LEU A 163 8.35 15.37 52.89
CA LEU A 163 7.13 15.58 52.11
C LEU A 163 7.25 14.79 50.81
N VAL A 164 6.34 13.85 50.59
CA VAL A 164 6.30 13.05 49.36
C VAL A 164 5.25 13.65 48.41
N ALA A 165 5.73 14.31 47.36
CA ALA A 165 4.90 14.92 46.34
C ALA A 165 4.63 13.95 45.18
N SER A 166 3.42 14.01 44.64
CA SER A 166 3.02 13.29 43.44
C SER A 166 3.79 13.85 42.24
N SER A 167 4.42 13.00 41.45
CA SER A 167 4.97 13.35 40.14
C SER A 167 3.98 13.12 39.00
N GLY A 168 2.73 12.72 39.31
CA GLY A 168 1.76 12.24 38.33
C GLY A 168 1.96 10.75 37.98
N PRO A 169 1.17 10.23 37.02
CA PRO A 169 1.27 8.84 36.59
C PRO A 169 2.65 8.56 35.97
N SER A 170 3.12 7.32 36.10
CA SER A 170 4.37 6.87 35.46
C SER A 170 4.29 7.10 33.94
N GLN A 171 5.32 7.69 33.35
CA GLN A 171 5.39 7.96 31.91
C GLN A 171 6.46 7.09 31.26
N PHE A 172 6.13 6.53 30.10
CA PHE A 172 7.00 5.70 29.27
C PHE A 172 7.14 6.33 27.90
N VAL A 173 8.35 6.26 27.34
CA VAL A 173 8.62 6.79 26.00
C VAL A 173 8.16 5.78 24.97
N VAL A 174 7.31 6.21 24.03
CA VAL A 174 6.86 5.36 22.92
C VAL A 174 8.05 5.02 22.01
N PRO A 175 8.37 3.73 21.79
CA PRO A 175 9.50 3.32 20.96
C PRO A 175 9.20 3.55 19.48
N ASP A 176 10.26 3.67 18.68
CA ASP A 176 10.12 3.65 17.22
C ASP A 176 9.99 2.22 16.73
N VAL A 177 8.78 1.89 16.24
CA VAL A 177 8.42 0.57 15.73
C VAL A 177 8.10 0.62 14.23
N ALA A 178 8.33 1.75 13.56
CA ALA A 178 8.04 1.88 12.14
C ALA A 178 8.91 0.92 11.30
N GLY A 179 8.29 0.24 10.33
CA GLY A 179 8.95 -0.74 9.47
C GLY A 179 9.19 -2.12 10.11
N GLN A 180 8.86 -2.31 11.38
CA GLN A 180 8.90 -3.64 12.01
C GLN A 180 7.66 -4.46 11.69
N GLU A 181 7.73 -5.77 11.91
CA GLU A 181 6.57 -6.65 11.85
C GLU A 181 5.62 -6.36 13.03
N LEU A 182 4.32 -6.51 12.79
CA LEU A 182 3.28 -6.29 13.81
C LEU A 182 3.56 -7.01 15.14
N ASP A 183 3.98 -8.29 15.08
CA ASP A 183 4.22 -9.09 16.27
C ASP A 183 5.41 -8.58 17.09
N GLU A 184 6.47 -8.11 16.42
CA GLU A 184 7.64 -7.53 17.07
C GLU A 184 7.30 -6.18 17.71
N ALA A 185 6.60 -5.31 16.97
CA ALA A 185 6.15 -4.02 17.47
C ALA A 185 5.25 -4.15 18.70
N GLN A 186 4.31 -5.09 18.69
CA GLN A 186 3.44 -5.37 19.85
C GLN A 186 4.24 -5.82 21.07
N ARG A 187 5.26 -6.68 20.88
CA ARG A 187 6.12 -7.15 21.97
C ARG A 187 6.93 -6.01 22.56
N LEU A 188 7.52 -5.15 21.73
CA LEU A 188 8.30 -4.00 22.20
C LEU A 188 7.46 -3.00 23.00
N VAL A 189 6.27 -2.67 22.49
CA VAL A 189 5.34 -1.76 23.18
C VAL A 189 4.83 -2.37 24.49
N SER A 190 4.50 -3.67 24.49
CA SER A 190 4.06 -4.36 25.71
C SER A 190 5.18 -4.51 26.74
N ALA A 191 6.44 -4.69 26.31
CA ALA A 191 7.59 -4.87 27.18
C ALA A 191 7.90 -3.62 28.03
N ILE A 192 7.50 -2.43 27.57
CA ILE A 192 7.66 -1.17 28.31
C ILE A 192 6.40 -0.77 29.10
N GLY A 193 5.41 -1.66 29.26
CA GLY A 193 4.22 -1.38 30.05
C GLY A 193 3.14 -0.54 29.35
N LEU A 194 3.22 -0.39 28.02
CA LEU A 194 2.18 0.25 27.20
C LEU A 194 1.30 -0.82 26.54
N LYS A 195 0.06 -0.46 26.18
CA LYS A 195 -0.91 -1.39 25.56
C LYS A 195 -0.95 -1.19 24.04
N PRO A 196 -0.43 -2.12 23.23
CA PRO A 196 -0.50 -1.99 21.79
C PRO A 196 -1.90 -2.27 21.27
N LYS A 197 -2.34 -1.51 20.26
CA LYS A 197 -3.57 -1.74 19.50
C LYS A 197 -3.30 -1.66 18.01
N ALA A 198 -3.48 -2.76 17.31
CA ALA A 198 -3.29 -2.79 15.86
C ALA A 198 -4.46 -2.12 15.13
N VAL A 199 -4.16 -1.18 14.23
CA VAL A 199 -5.13 -0.52 13.35
C VAL A 199 -4.70 -0.74 11.89
N PRO A 200 -5.46 -1.50 11.09
CA PRO A 200 -5.11 -1.74 9.69
C PRO A 200 -5.35 -0.50 8.83
N GLN A 201 -4.38 -0.17 7.97
CA GLN A 201 -4.45 0.91 7.00
C GLN A 201 -3.80 0.50 5.68
N TYR A 202 -4.41 0.86 4.54
CA TYR A 202 -3.81 0.58 3.23
C TYR A 202 -2.60 1.47 2.98
N SER A 203 -1.53 0.90 2.43
CA SER A 203 -0.31 1.61 2.05
C SER A 203 0.24 1.08 0.74
N ASP A 204 0.69 2.00 -0.13
CA ASP A 204 1.37 1.67 -1.38
C ASP A 204 2.90 1.52 -1.21
N SER A 205 3.43 1.81 -0.01
CA SER A 205 4.88 1.91 0.25
C SER A 205 5.41 0.94 1.30
N VAL A 206 4.55 0.47 2.20
CA VAL A 206 4.91 -0.41 3.33
C VAL A 206 4.34 -1.80 3.07
N ARG A 207 5.13 -2.86 3.29
CA ARG A 207 4.66 -4.23 3.01
C ARG A 207 3.52 -4.61 3.94
N VAL A 208 2.69 -5.56 3.51
CA VAL A 208 1.61 -6.08 4.36
C VAL A 208 2.19 -6.62 5.68
N ASN A 209 1.49 -6.37 6.79
CA ASN A 209 1.87 -6.73 8.16
C ASN A 209 3.09 -5.99 8.75
N GLU A 210 3.68 -5.03 8.02
CA GLU A 210 4.67 -4.10 8.58
C GLU A 210 3.96 -2.85 9.15
N VAL A 211 4.56 -2.26 10.19
CA VAL A 211 4.06 -1.05 10.83
C VAL A 211 4.38 0.17 9.96
N ILE A 212 3.36 0.98 9.68
CA ILE A 212 3.47 2.27 8.98
C ILE A 212 3.92 3.34 9.97
N GLU A 213 3.22 3.47 11.09
CA GLU A 213 3.48 4.45 12.13
C GLU A 213 2.83 4.02 13.46
N SER A 214 3.25 4.64 14.56
CA SER A 214 2.60 4.52 15.87
C SER A 214 1.96 5.85 16.29
N ARG A 215 0.90 5.76 17.11
CA ARG A 215 0.24 6.91 17.73
C ARG A 215 0.07 6.63 19.23
N PRO A 216 0.65 7.44 20.14
CA PRO A 216 1.47 8.64 19.89
C PRO A 216 2.75 8.39 19.09
N ARG A 217 3.34 9.46 18.53
CA ARG A 217 4.56 9.35 17.71
C ARG A 217 5.72 8.81 18.55
N PRO A 218 6.68 8.09 17.93
CA PRO A 218 7.90 7.67 18.61
C PRO A 218 8.58 8.84 19.34
N GLY A 219 9.11 8.58 20.54
CA GLY A 219 9.74 9.58 21.41
C GLY A 219 8.75 10.41 22.25
N THR A 220 7.43 10.21 22.10
CA THR A 220 6.44 10.87 22.95
C THR A 220 6.30 10.14 24.29
N GLU A 221 6.12 10.87 25.37
CA GLU A 221 5.79 10.32 26.70
C GLU A 221 4.31 9.92 26.76
N ALA A 222 4.05 8.68 27.15
CA ALA A 222 2.73 8.09 27.31
C ALA A 222 2.58 7.52 28.72
N ALA A 223 1.41 7.68 29.34
CA ALA A 223 1.17 7.14 30.68
C ALA A 223 1.28 5.61 30.69
N GLU A 224 1.65 5.04 31.83
CA GLU A 224 1.62 3.59 32.04
C GLU A 224 0.25 3.01 31.67
N ASN A 225 0.24 1.83 31.06
CA ASN A 225 -0.98 1.15 30.63
C ASN A 225 -1.84 1.91 29.61
N SER A 226 -1.34 3.02 29.05
CA SER A 226 -2.03 3.75 27.98
C SER A 226 -1.97 2.98 26.66
N GLU A 227 -2.96 3.25 25.79
CA GLU A 227 -3.10 2.60 24.49
C GLU A 227 -2.21 3.30 23.45
N VAL A 228 -1.39 2.52 22.77
CA VAL A 228 -0.59 2.96 21.62
C VAL A 228 -1.15 2.30 20.38
N GLU A 229 -1.73 3.10 19.48
CA GLU A 229 -2.22 2.61 18.20
C GLU A 229 -1.03 2.36 17.27
N ILE A 230 -0.86 1.11 16.87
CA ILE A 230 0.11 0.66 15.89
C ILE A 230 -0.62 0.58 14.56
N VAL A 231 -0.32 1.52 13.65
CA VAL A 231 -0.92 1.54 12.31
C VAL A 231 -0.18 0.55 11.43
N VAL A 232 -0.87 -0.50 11.00
CA VAL A 232 -0.27 -1.63 10.26
C VAL A 232 -0.70 -1.57 8.80
N SER A 233 0.22 -1.86 7.89
CA SER A 233 -0.11 -1.97 6.48
C SER A 233 -1.01 -3.18 6.21
N ALA A 234 -2.22 -2.90 5.72
CA ALA A 234 -3.13 -3.88 5.15
C ALA A 234 -2.77 -4.23 3.69
N GLY A 235 -1.61 -3.76 3.20
CA GLY A 235 -1.20 -3.85 1.81
C GLY A 235 -1.84 -2.77 0.93
N TYR A 236 -1.81 -3.00 -0.39
CA TYR A 236 -2.34 -2.06 -1.37
C TYR A 236 -3.86 -1.91 -1.25
N ALA A 237 -4.36 -0.71 -1.52
CA ALA A 237 -5.79 -0.47 -1.56
C ALA A 237 -6.45 -1.33 -2.67
N PRO A 238 -7.55 -2.04 -2.36
CA PRO A 238 -8.24 -2.88 -3.33
C PRO A 238 -8.78 -2.06 -4.51
N ARG A 239 -8.74 -2.64 -5.71
CA ARG A 239 -9.24 -2.04 -6.97
C ARG A 239 -10.41 -2.84 -7.48
N LYS A 240 -11.36 -2.17 -8.13
CA LYS A 240 -12.51 -2.83 -8.75
C LYS A 240 -12.28 -2.97 -10.24
N VAL A 241 -12.66 -4.12 -10.81
CA VAL A 241 -12.66 -4.32 -12.26
C VAL A 241 -13.66 -3.33 -12.88
N PRO A 242 -13.21 -2.41 -13.76
CA PRO A 242 -14.09 -1.43 -14.38
C PRO A 242 -15.01 -2.10 -15.42
N LYS A 243 -16.11 -1.42 -15.76
CA LYS A 243 -17.00 -1.87 -16.84
C LYS A 243 -16.33 -1.58 -18.19
N MET A 244 -15.97 -2.64 -18.90
CA MET A 244 -15.25 -2.54 -20.19
C MET A 244 -15.91 -3.31 -21.33
N VAL A 245 -16.92 -4.13 -21.04
CA VAL A 245 -17.66 -4.87 -22.07
C VAL A 245 -18.33 -3.88 -23.02
N GLY A 246 -18.11 -4.07 -24.33
CA GLY A 246 -18.59 -3.19 -25.39
C GLY A 246 -17.64 -2.02 -25.73
N LEU A 247 -16.53 -1.85 -25.01
CA LEU A 247 -15.49 -0.88 -25.38
C LEU A 247 -14.51 -1.47 -26.39
N PRO A 248 -13.84 -0.65 -27.22
CA PRO A 248 -12.72 -1.11 -28.02
C PRO A 248 -11.57 -1.58 -27.13
N ALA A 249 -10.83 -2.60 -27.58
CA ALA A 249 -9.78 -3.25 -26.81
C ALA A 249 -8.73 -2.27 -26.26
N GLU A 250 -8.31 -1.30 -27.07
CA GLU A 250 -7.33 -0.29 -26.68
C GLU A 250 -7.84 0.59 -25.53
N GLU A 251 -9.10 1.01 -25.58
CA GLU A 251 -9.71 1.83 -24.51
C GLU A 251 -9.88 1.01 -23.23
N ALA A 252 -10.27 -0.26 -23.34
CA ALA A 252 -10.37 -1.18 -22.22
C ALA A 252 -9.01 -1.39 -21.52
N LEU A 253 -7.94 -1.63 -22.29
CA LEU A 253 -6.58 -1.79 -21.74
C LEU A 253 -6.09 -0.51 -21.05
N ASN A 254 -6.37 0.66 -21.63
CA ASN A 254 -6.07 1.95 -21.00
C ASN A 254 -6.86 2.16 -19.70
N LEU A 255 -8.13 1.75 -19.68
CA LEU A 255 -8.98 1.83 -18.49
C LEU A 255 -8.50 0.88 -17.38
N LEU A 256 -8.01 -0.32 -17.72
CA LEU A 256 -7.35 -1.23 -16.78
C LEU A 256 -6.13 -0.58 -16.13
N GLY A 257 -5.23 -0.02 -16.94
CA GLY A 257 -4.02 0.63 -16.45
C GLY A 257 -4.31 1.80 -15.51
N ARG A 258 -5.27 2.66 -15.87
CA ARG A 258 -5.72 3.78 -15.02
C ARG A 258 -6.39 3.31 -13.73
N SER A 259 -7.03 2.14 -13.75
CA SER A 259 -7.65 1.53 -12.56
C SER A 259 -6.63 0.86 -11.63
N GLY A 260 -5.34 0.83 -12.01
CA GLY A 260 -4.28 0.17 -11.24
C GLY A 260 -4.37 -1.35 -11.26
N LEU A 261 -4.99 -1.91 -12.31
CA LEU A 261 -5.08 -3.34 -12.60
C LEU A 261 -4.13 -3.69 -13.74
N GLY A 262 -3.67 -4.93 -13.78
CA GLY A 262 -2.80 -5.45 -14.83
C GLY A 262 -3.61 -5.98 -16.01
N ALA A 263 -3.07 -5.84 -17.23
CA ALA A 263 -3.56 -6.59 -18.38
C ALA A 263 -3.09 -8.05 -18.27
N GLY A 264 -4.03 -8.99 -18.30
CA GLY A 264 -3.75 -10.42 -18.35
C GLY A 264 -3.70 -10.94 -19.79
N ASP A 265 -4.25 -12.13 -19.99
CA ASP A 265 -4.36 -12.74 -21.31
C ASP A 265 -5.43 -12.04 -22.16
N LEU A 266 -5.09 -11.80 -23.43
CA LEU A 266 -6.01 -11.31 -24.44
C LEU A 266 -6.38 -12.46 -25.36
N ASP A 267 -7.63 -12.92 -25.29
CA ASP A 267 -8.16 -13.95 -26.17
C ASP A 267 -9.07 -13.35 -27.25
N THR A 268 -9.13 -14.00 -28.40
CA THR A 268 -9.90 -13.52 -29.55
C THR A 268 -10.94 -14.57 -29.95
N GLN A 269 -12.21 -14.20 -29.91
CA GLN A 269 -13.31 -15.11 -30.22
C GLN A 269 -14.29 -14.48 -31.21
N TYR A 270 -14.72 -15.27 -32.18
CA TYR A 270 -15.78 -14.85 -33.08
C TYR A 270 -17.12 -14.80 -32.36
N ARG A 271 -17.84 -13.67 -32.51
CA ARG A 271 -19.23 -13.53 -32.09
C ARG A 271 -20.04 -12.86 -33.19
N ALA A 272 -21.05 -13.57 -33.70
CA ALA A 272 -21.92 -13.04 -34.73
C ALA A 272 -22.57 -11.71 -34.27
N GLY A 273 -22.43 -10.67 -35.09
CA GLY A 273 -22.97 -9.33 -34.81
C GLY A 273 -22.14 -8.47 -33.85
N ALA A 274 -20.99 -8.95 -33.35
CA ALA A 274 -20.05 -8.11 -32.61
C ALA A 274 -19.07 -7.42 -33.58
N GLU A 275 -18.74 -6.16 -33.29
CA GLU A 275 -17.71 -5.42 -34.03
C GLU A 275 -16.31 -5.91 -33.63
N GLU A 276 -15.49 -6.21 -34.63
CA GLU A 276 -14.11 -6.69 -34.43
C GLU A 276 -13.30 -5.74 -33.53
N GLY A 277 -12.51 -6.32 -32.63
CA GLY A 277 -11.69 -5.55 -31.67
C GLY A 277 -12.47 -5.00 -30.47
N THR A 278 -13.77 -5.29 -30.34
CA THR A 278 -14.57 -4.91 -29.17
C THR A 278 -14.47 -5.95 -28.06
N VAL A 279 -14.42 -5.51 -26.80
CA VAL A 279 -14.42 -6.41 -25.64
C VAL A 279 -15.76 -7.11 -25.50
N LEU A 280 -15.72 -8.44 -25.58
CA LEU A 280 -16.85 -9.33 -25.39
C LEU A 280 -17.03 -9.70 -23.92
N GLU A 281 -15.95 -10.10 -23.26
CA GLU A 281 -15.95 -10.64 -21.91
C GLU A 281 -14.68 -10.26 -21.17
N VAL A 282 -14.78 -10.26 -19.83
CA VAL A 282 -13.69 -9.89 -18.94
C VAL A 282 -13.70 -10.85 -17.77
N SER A 283 -12.52 -11.37 -17.40
CA SER A 283 -12.34 -12.25 -16.26
C SER A 283 -11.17 -11.77 -15.39
N PRO A 284 -11.36 -11.49 -14.09
CA PRO A 284 -12.60 -11.61 -13.33
C PRO A 284 -13.72 -10.64 -13.76
N ASN A 285 -14.97 -10.97 -13.41
CA ASN A 285 -16.14 -10.18 -13.80
C ASN A 285 -16.06 -8.71 -13.35
N VAL A 286 -16.78 -7.84 -14.06
CA VAL A 286 -16.92 -6.42 -13.73
C VAL A 286 -17.39 -6.24 -12.28
N GLY A 287 -16.76 -5.31 -11.56
CA GLY A 287 -17.05 -5.01 -10.16
C GLY A 287 -16.36 -5.92 -9.14
N THR A 288 -15.70 -7.00 -9.58
CA THR A 288 -14.87 -7.83 -8.69
C THR A 288 -13.75 -7.00 -8.08
N VAL A 289 -13.50 -7.20 -6.79
CA VAL A 289 -12.46 -6.52 -6.04
C VAL A 289 -11.16 -7.33 -6.12
N LEU A 290 -10.10 -6.71 -6.61
CA LEU A 290 -8.78 -7.31 -6.81
C LEU A 290 -7.70 -6.49 -6.12
N SER A 291 -6.54 -7.13 -5.95
CA SER A 291 -5.35 -6.43 -5.49
C SER A 291 -4.79 -5.54 -6.60
N ARG A 292 -3.94 -4.58 -6.23
CA ARG A 292 -3.20 -3.76 -7.18
C ARG A 292 -2.41 -4.65 -8.14
N ASN A 293 -2.38 -4.28 -9.42
CA ASN A 293 -1.69 -5.00 -10.50
C ASN A 293 -2.17 -6.45 -10.74
N SER A 294 -3.28 -6.88 -10.14
CA SER A 294 -3.87 -8.17 -10.50
C SER A 294 -4.25 -8.20 -11.98
N ALA A 295 -3.91 -9.30 -12.64
CA ALA A 295 -4.20 -9.50 -14.05
C ALA A 295 -5.71 -9.66 -14.29
N VAL A 296 -6.20 -8.99 -15.33
CA VAL A 296 -7.56 -9.13 -15.84
C VAL A 296 -7.48 -9.59 -17.29
N ASN A 297 -8.02 -10.78 -17.55
CA ASN A 297 -8.10 -11.37 -18.87
C ASN A 297 -9.28 -10.77 -19.63
N VAL A 298 -9.07 -10.53 -20.91
CA VAL A 298 -10.05 -9.88 -21.79
C VAL A 298 -10.26 -10.75 -23.02
N VAL A 299 -11.52 -10.99 -23.37
CA VAL A 299 -11.89 -11.65 -24.62
C VAL A 299 -12.41 -10.58 -25.56
N ILE A 300 -11.84 -10.48 -26.75
CA ILE A 300 -12.24 -9.54 -27.78
C ILE A 300 -12.91 -10.24 -28.96
N ALA A 301 -13.75 -9.50 -29.68
CA ALA A 301 -14.40 -9.96 -30.89
C ALA A 301 -13.38 -10.11 -32.01
N GLY A 302 -13.22 -11.33 -32.49
CA GLY A 302 -12.38 -11.67 -33.63
C GLY A 302 -13.15 -11.68 -34.95
N PRO A 303 -12.42 -11.81 -36.07
CA PRO A 303 -13.03 -12.01 -37.38
C PRO A 303 -13.82 -13.32 -37.44
N PRO A 304 -14.80 -13.44 -38.36
CA PRO A 304 -15.49 -14.70 -38.60
C PRO A 304 -14.50 -15.80 -38.99
N PRO A 305 -14.76 -17.06 -38.56
CA PRO A 305 -13.93 -18.18 -38.98
C PRO A 305 -14.02 -18.34 -40.50
N MET A 306 -12.88 -18.47 -41.16
CA MET A 306 -12.85 -18.71 -42.60
C MET A 306 -13.27 -20.15 -42.91
N VAL A 307 -13.92 -20.33 -44.06
CA VAL A 307 -14.41 -21.60 -44.58
C VAL A 307 -13.61 -21.93 -45.83
N GLY A 308 -13.15 -23.19 -45.95
CA GLY A 308 -12.48 -23.67 -47.15
C GLY A 308 -13.47 -23.94 -48.29
N VAL A 309 -13.17 -23.43 -49.49
CA VAL A 309 -13.98 -23.69 -50.69
C VAL A 309 -13.88 -25.18 -51.08
N PRO A 310 -15.02 -25.89 -51.16
CA PRO A 310 -15.04 -27.30 -51.56
C PRO A 310 -14.67 -27.46 -53.04
N SER A 311 -14.14 -28.62 -53.41
CA SER A 311 -13.84 -28.94 -54.81
C SER A 311 -15.09 -29.47 -55.50
N VAL A 312 -15.77 -28.62 -56.28
CA VAL A 312 -17.02 -29.00 -56.97
C VAL A 312 -16.93 -29.14 -58.48
N GLU A 313 -15.74 -29.00 -59.07
CA GLU A 313 -15.50 -29.21 -60.50
C GLU A 313 -15.81 -30.65 -60.93
N GLY A 314 -16.48 -30.81 -62.07
CA GLY A 314 -16.90 -32.11 -62.61
C GLY A 314 -18.10 -32.75 -61.91
N LEU A 315 -18.57 -32.21 -60.78
CA LEU A 315 -19.78 -32.66 -60.10
C LEU A 315 -21.04 -32.22 -60.87
N GLY A 316 -22.13 -32.97 -60.71
CA GLY A 316 -23.44 -32.55 -61.20
C GLY A 316 -23.97 -31.35 -60.42
N ARG A 317 -24.74 -30.47 -61.07
CA ARG A 317 -25.24 -29.21 -60.48
C ARG A 317 -25.78 -29.36 -59.05
N GLU A 318 -26.76 -30.23 -58.85
CA GLU A 318 -27.44 -30.38 -57.55
C GLU A 318 -26.47 -30.81 -56.44
N ARG A 319 -25.50 -31.66 -56.78
CA ARG A 319 -24.47 -32.11 -55.83
C ARG A 319 -23.47 -31.00 -55.52
N ALA A 320 -23.05 -30.25 -56.54
CA ALA A 320 -22.17 -29.11 -56.36
C ALA A 320 -22.81 -28.04 -55.46
N GLU A 321 -24.07 -27.69 -55.72
CA GLU A 321 -24.84 -26.77 -54.88
C GLU A 321 -24.97 -27.28 -53.44
N GLY A 322 -25.23 -28.58 -53.27
CA GLY A 322 -25.28 -29.23 -51.95
C GLY A 322 -23.95 -29.11 -51.18
N GLU A 323 -22.83 -29.45 -51.81
CA GLU A 323 -21.50 -29.41 -51.15
C GLU A 323 -21.08 -27.97 -50.78
N VAL A 324 -21.48 -26.98 -51.59
CA VAL A 324 -21.23 -25.55 -51.33
C VAL A 324 -22.10 -25.03 -50.18
N ALA A 325 -23.38 -25.41 -50.18
CA ALA A 325 -24.29 -25.06 -49.09
C ALA A 325 -23.90 -25.74 -47.77
N ASP A 326 -23.44 -27.00 -47.81
CA ASP A 326 -22.95 -27.74 -46.65
C ASP A 326 -21.68 -27.11 -46.06
N ALA A 327 -20.85 -26.48 -46.89
CA ALA A 327 -19.72 -25.66 -46.45
C ALA A 327 -20.16 -24.31 -45.84
N GLY A 328 -21.44 -23.91 -45.96
CA GLY A 328 -21.93 -22.62 -45.49
C GLY A 328 -21.56 -21.46 -46.42
N LEU A 329 -21.40 -21.75 -47.71
CA LEU A 329 -21.14 -20.78 -48.78
C LEU A 329 -22.38 -20.64 -49.68
N ASP A 330 -22.48 -19.51 -50.38
CA ASP A 330 -23.54 -19.28 -51.35
C ASP A 330 -23.06 -19.64 -52.76
N ALA A 331 -23.90 -20.31 -53.56
CA ALA A 331 -23.56 -20.71 -54.92
C ALA A 331 -24.31 -19.86 -55.95
N ARG A 332 -23.57 -19.21 -56.85
CA ARG A 332 -24.13 -18.53 -58.02
C ARG A 332 -23.89 -19.34 -59.28
N VAL A 333 -24.95 -19.92 -59.82
CA VAL A 333 -24.85 -20.77 -61.01
C VAL A 333 -24.99 -19.95 -62.30
N LEU A 334 -23.96 -19.97 -63.13
CA LEU A 334 -24.01 -19.50 -64.51
C LEU A 334 -24.07 -20.68 -65.46
N VAL A 335 -24.94 -20.60 -66.45
CA VAL A 335 -25.12 -21.66 -67.44
C VAL A 335 -24.32 -21.33 -68.69
N LEU A 336 -23.37 -22.21 -69.04
CA LEU A 336 -22.66 -22.18 -70.31
C LEU A 336 -23.30 -23.17 -71.28
N ARG A 337 -23.70 -22.69 -72.46
CA ARG A 337 -24.27 -23.57 -73.48
C ARG A 337 -23.18 -24.45 -74.09
N VAL A 338 -23.34 -25.76 -73.99
CA VAL A 338 -22.42 -26.76 -74.59
C VAL A 338 -23.08 -27.49 -75.77
N PRO A 339 -22.31 -28.07 -76.70
CA PRO A 339 -22.86 -28.88 -77.79
C PRO A 339 -23.63 -30.11 -77.28
N LEU A 340 -24.59 -30.58 -78.08
CA LEU A 340 -25.31 -31.82 -77.79
C LEU A 340 -24.34 -33.01 -77.71
N GLY A 341 -24.38 -33.75 -76.60
CA GLY A 341 -23.45 -34.87 -76.34
C GLY A 341 -22.14 -34.48 -75.67
N SER A 342 -21.97 -33.23 -75.23
CA SER A 342 -20.81 -32.82 -74.41
C SER A 342 -20.77 -33.60 -73.09
N PRO A 343 -19.59 -34.07 -72.63
CA PRO A 343 -19.44 -34.68 -71.31
C PRO A 343 -19.76 -33.71 -70.15
N ASP A 344 -19.75 -32.40 -70.43
CA ASP A 344 -20.00 -31.33 -69.47
C ASP A 344 -21.49 -30.99 -69.29
N ASP A 345 -22.39 -31.65 -70.03
CA ASP A 345 -23.83 -31.42 -69.88
C ASP A 345 -24.31 -31.79 -68.46
N GLY A 346 -24.88 -30.81 -67.76
CA GLY A 346 -25.35 -30.93 -66.38
C GLY A 346 -24.24 -30.90 -65.31
N ARG A 347 -22.98 -30.65 -65.68
CA ARG A 347 -21.81 -30.66 -64.77
C ARG A 347 -21.19 -29.28 -64.60
N VAL A 348 -20.53 -29.06 -63.46
CA VAL A 348 -19.70 -27.88 -63.22
C VAL A 348 -18.42 -27.98 -64.06
N ILE A 349 -18.23 -27.03 -64.97
CA ILE A 349 -17.06 -26.89 -65.85
C ILE A 349 -15.92 -26.22 -65.10
N SER A 350 -16.23 -25.21 -64.31
CA SER A 350 -15.26 -24.46 -63.52
C SER A 350 -15.93 -23.75 -62.37
N GLN A 351 -15.17 -23.58 -61.29
CA GLN A 351 -15.53 -22.75 -60.14
C GLN A 351 -14.71 -21.45 -60.16
N GLY A 352 -15.32 -20.34 -59.76
CA GLY A 352 -14.67 -19.02 -59.75
C GLY A 352 -13.58 -18.88 -58.68
N VAL A 353 -13.69 -19.63 -57.59
CA VAL A 353 -12.68 -19.66 -56.51
C VAL A 353 -12.01 -21.03 -56.49
N PRO A 354 -10.67 -21.12 -56.47
CA PRO A 354 -9.96 -22.39 -56.42
C PRO A 354 -10.34 -23.22 -55.17
N PRO A 355 -10.29 -24.56 -55.26
CA PRO A 355 -10.61 -25.40 -54.12
C PRO A 355 -9.58 -25.19 -53.00
N GLN A 356 -9.99 -25.41 -51.75
CA GLN A 356 -9.20 -25.19 -50.53
C GLN A 356 -8.84 -23.73 -50.25
N THR A 357 -9.36 -22.78 -51.02
CA THR A 357 -9.21 -21.35 -50.70
C THR A 357 -10.06 -21.01 -49.48
N GLU A 358 -9.52 -20.30 -48.51
CA GLU A 358 -10.26 -19.82 -47.34
C GLU A 358 -11.02 -18.54 -47.68
N VAL A 359 -12.35 -18.57 -47.50
CA VAL A 359 -13.25 -17.44 -47.75
C VAL A 359 -14.14 -17.20 -46.53
N ALA A 360 -14.76 -16.03 -46.45
CA ALA A 360 -15.71 -15.73 -45.39
C ALA A 360 -16.96 -16.64 -45.47
N PRO A 361 -17.62 -16.96 -44.36
CA PRO A 361 -18.91 -17.64 -44.37
C PRO A 361 -19.94 -16.84 -45.19
N GLY A 362 -20.79 -17.53 -45.96
CA GLY A 362 -21.75 -16.89 -46.87
C GLY A 362 -21.13 -16.18 -48.06
N PHE A 363 -19.86 -16.45 -48.38
CA PHE A 363 -19.25 -15.94 -49.60
C PHE A 363 -19.90 -16.60 -50.83
N GLU A 364 -20.28 -15.78 -51.81
CA GLU A 364 -20.91 -16.23 -53.06
C GLU A 364 -19.84 -16.71 -54.05
N ILE A 365 -19.77 -18.01 -54.30
CA ILE A 365 -18.88 -18.59 -55.31
C ILE A 365 -19.61 -18.76 -56.65
N GLU A 366 -18.93 -18.41 -57.74
CA GLU A 366 -19.45 -18.58 -59.09
C GLU A 366 -19.23 -20.01 -59.61
N LEU A 367 -20.28 -20.69 -60.04
CA LEU A 367 -20.23 -22.03 -60.63
C LEU A 367 -20.68 -21.97 -62.09
N ILE A 368 -19.80 -22.34 -63.02
CA ILE A 368 -20.13 -22.42 -64.44
C ILE A 368 -20.58 -23.85 -64.75
N VAL A 369 -21.85 -24.04 -65.13
CA VAL A 369 -22.45 -25.33 -65.43
C VAL A 369 -22.73 -25.47 -66.92
N GLY A 370 -22.30 -26.57 -67.53
CA GLY A 370 -22.63 -26.89 -68.92
C GLY A 370 -24.10 -27.27 -69.10
N GLN A 371 -24.76 -26.72 -70.12
CA GLN A 371 -26.10 -27.15 -70.52
C GLN A 371 -26.19 -27.33 -72.03
N ALA A 372 -26.53 -28.54 -72.47
CA ALA A 372 -26.80 -28.85 -73.86
C ALA A 372 -28.21 -28.40 -74.28
N PRO A 373 -28.42 -28.05 -75.56
CA PRO A 373 -29.77 -27.82 -76.07
C PRO A 373 -30.61 -29.11 -75.97
N PRO A 374 -31.93 -29.01 -75.72
CA PRO A 374 -32.78 -30.20 -75.70
C PRO A 374 -32.70 -30.93 -77.04
N PRO A 375 -32.71 -32.28 -77.04
CA PRO A 375 -32.75 -33.03 -78.28
C PRO A 375 -33.99 -32.62 -79.10
N PRO A 376 -33.90 -32.57 -80.43
CA PRO A 376 -35.04 -32.24 -81.27
C PRO A 376 -36.17 -33.24 -81.00
N THR A 377 -37.32 -32.75 -80.54
CA THR A 377 -38.51 -33.59 -80.37
C THR A 377 -39.08 -33.91 -81.75
N THR A 378 -38.95 -35.16 -82.19
CA THR A 378 -39.67 -35.65 -83.36
C THR A 378 -41.14 -35.82 -82.99
N ARG A 379 -41.95 -34.76 -83.21
CA ARG A 379 -43.40 -34.88 -83.20
C ARG A 379 -43.82 -35.72 -84.43
N PRO A 380 -44.63 -36.78 -84.29
CA PRO A 380 -45.16 -37.49 -85.45
C PRO A 380 -46.02 -36.53 -86.29
N PRO A 381 -45.94 -36.59 -87.64
CA PRO A 381 -46.72 -35.71 -88.51
C PRO A 381 -48.23 -35.93 -88.29
N PRO A 382 -49.06 -34.88 -88.39
CA PRO A 382 -50.52 -35.04 -88.32
C PRO A 382 -51.03 -35.92 -89.48
N PRO A 383 -52.12 -36.69 -89.30
CA PRO A 383 -52.68 -37.50 -90.37
C PRO A 383 -53.11 -36.63 -91.55
N THR A 384 -52.68 -37.00 -92.76
CA THR A 384 -53.04 -36.32 -94.01
C THR A 384 -54.50 -36.64 -94.36
N VAL A 385 -55.38 -35.64 -94.33
CA VAL A 385 -56.74 -35.75 -94.88
C VAL A 385 -56.68 -35.41 -96.37
N LEU A 386 -56.86 -36.42 -97.23
CA LEU A 386 -57.00 -36.24 -98.67
C LEU A 386 -58.38 -35.61 -98.97
N ILE A 387 -58.38 -34.34 -99.39
CA ILE A 387 -59.56 -33.69 -99.98
C ILE A 387 -59.38 -33.76 -101.50
N THR A 388 -60.25 -34.52 -102.17
CA THR A 388 -60.33 -34.62 -103.63
C THR A 388 -61.13 -33.44 -104.18
N VAL A 389 -60.53 -32.60 -105.03
CA VAL A 389 -61.22 -31.55 -105.79
C VAL A 389 -61.34 -31.95 -107.28
N PRO A 390 -62.52 -31.83 -107.93
CA PRO A 390 -62.71 -32.13 -109.36
C PRO A 390 -62.26 -30.98 -110.29
N PRO A 391 -62.03 -31.23 -111.59
CA PRO A 391 -61.30 -30.35 -112.50
C PRO A 391 -62.20 -29.33 -113.23
N THR A 392 -61.69 -28.10 -113.45
CA THR A 392 -62.39 -27.07 -114.24
C THR A 392 -61.46 -26.41 -115.29
N ALA A 393 -61.77 -26.72 -116.55
CA ALA A 393 -61.75 -25.96 -117.82
C ALA A 393 -60.61 -24.96 -118.22
N PRO A 394 -60.30 -24.87 -119.54
CA PRO A 394 -59.16 -24.14 -120.13
C PRO A 394 -59.43 -22.62 -120.36
N PRO A 395 -58.43 -21.82 -120.82
CA PRO A 395 -58.33 -20.39 -120.52
C PRO A 395 -59.04 -19.48 -121.52
N THR A 396 -59.46 -18.30 -121.07
CA THR A 396 -59.92 -17.20 -121.93
C THR A 396 -59.13 -15.93 -121.64
N THR A 397 -58.55 -15.37 -122.69
CA THR A 397 -57.83 -14.09 -122.78
C THR A 397 -58.79 -12.89 -122.61
N GLN A 398 -58.42 -11.89 -121.80
CA GLN A 398 -58.97 -10.52 -121.87
C GLN A 398 -57.89 -9.46 -121.58
N PRO A 399 -57.99 -8.25 -122.17
CA PRO A 399 -56.92 -7.26 -122.30
C PRO A 399 -56.79 -6.31 -121.07
N PRO A 400 -55.73 -5.47 -120.99
CA PRO A 400 -55.35 -4.81 -119.73
C PRO A 400 -56.15 -3.53 -119.47
N PRO A 401 -56.44 -3.19 -118.20
CA PRO A 401 -56.87 -1.85 -117.84
C PRO A 401 -55.72 -0.99 -117.29
N THR A 402 -55.85 0.28 -117.65
CA THR A 402 -55.01 1.46 -117.50
C THR A 402 -54.75 1.88 -116.04
N ALA A 403 -53.58 2.48 -115.80
CA ALA A 403 -53.14 3.04 -114.52
C ALA A 403 -53.92 4.27 -114.03
N PRO A 404 -54.01 4.48 -112.71
CA PRO A 404 -54.14 5.81 -112.10
C PRO A 404 -53.00 6.14 -111.10
N PRO A 405 -52.89 7.38 -110.60
CA PRO A 405 -51.61 8.08 -110.47
C PRO A 405 -50.89 7.94 -109.13
N THR A 406 -49.61 8.30 -109.18
CA THR A 406 -48.62 8.41 -108.11
C THR A 406 -49.00 9.48 -107.08
N THR A 407 -49.06 9.09 -105.80
CA THR A 407 -49.07 10.04 -104.67
C THR A 407 -47.75 9.93 -103.93
N GLN A 408 -47.02 11.04 -103.90
CA GLN A 408 -45.71 11.23 -103.28
C GLN A 408 -45.84 11.34 -101.75
N PRO A 409 -44.97 10.69 -100.95
CA PRO A 409 -44.92 10.90 -99.50
C PRO A 409 -44.16 12.20 -99.15
N PRO A 410 -44.45 12.82 -97.98
CA PRO A 410 -43.83 14.08 -97.55
C PRO A 410 -42.34 13.94 -97.18
N PRO A 411 -41.57 15.05 -97.17
CA PRO A 411 -40.12 15.04 -97.06
C PRO A 411 -39.60 14.72 -95.65
N THR A 412 -38.44 14.09 -95.66
CA THR A 412 -37.57 13.71 -94.54
C THR A 412 -36.99 14.94 -93.83
N GLU A 413 -37.16 15.05 -92.51
CA GLU A 413 -36.36 15.95 -91.67
C GLU A 413 -34.94 15.37 -91.43
N PRO A 414 -33.89 16.19 -91.42
CA PRO A 414 -32.51 15.75 -91.23
C PRO A 414 -32.18 15.41 -89.76
N PRO A 415 -31.20 14.52 -89.50
CA PRO A 415 -30.82 14.14 -88.15
C PRO A 415 -30.04 15.25 -87.43
N THR A 416 -30.50 15.59 -86.23
CA THR A 416 -29.80 16.47 -85.29
C THR A 416 -28.59 15.73 -84.71
N THR A 417 -27.39 16.22 -85.02
CA THR A 417 -26.13 15.87 -84.35
C THR A 417 -26.20 16.16 -82.85
N GLN A 418 -26.12 15.12 -82.03
CA GLN A 418 -25.97 15.22 -80.58
C GLN A 418 -24.46 15.04 -80.23
N PRO A 419 -23.84 15.95 -79.46
CA PRO A 419 -22.44 15.84 -79.07
C PRO A 419 -22.21 14.74 -78.01
N PRO A 420 -20.98 14.19 -77.89
CA PRO A 420 -20.69 13.06 -77.02
C PRO A 420 -20.85 13.40 -75.53
N PRO A 421 -21.24 12.42 -74.69
CA PRO A 421 -21.38 12.62 -73.25
C PRO A 421 -20.02 12.86 -72.58
N THR A 422 -19.98 13.94 -71.82
CA THR A 422 -18.92 14.39 -70.92
C THR A 422 -18.59 13.32 -69.88
N GLN A 423 -17.29 13.03 -69.73
CA GLN A 423 -16.74 12.19 -68.67
C GLN A 423 -17.02 12.80 -67.28
N PRO A 424 -17.25 11.99 -66.23
CA PRO A 424 -17.30 12.47 -64.87
C PRO A 424 -15.91 12.93 -64.40
N PRO A 425 -15.81 13.94 -63.52
CA PRO A 425 -14.54 14.52 -63.09
C PRO A 425 -13.70 13.52 -62.30
N THR A 426 -12.43 13.39 -62.72
CA THR A 426 -11.36 12.73 -61.99
C THR A 426 -11.04 13.54 -60.73
N THR A 427 -11.30 12.98 -59.55
CA THR A 427 -10.85 13.54 -58.28
C THR A 427 -9.33 13.40 -58.20
N GLN A 428 -8.63 14.51 -58.42
CA GLN A 428 -7.20 14.63 -58.21
C GLN A 428 -6.93 14.71 -56.69
N PRO A 429 -5.99 13.93 -56.13
CA PRO A 429 -5.57 14.12 -54.74
C PRO A 429 -4.79 15.46 -54.57
N PRO A 430 -4.79 16.06 -53.37
CA PRO A 430 -4.14 17.35 -53.12
C PRO A 430 -2.61 17.27 -53.29
N PRO A 431 -1.94 18.42 -53.55
CA PRO A 431 -0.50 18.46 -53.73
C PRO A 431 0.24 18.15 -52.41
N VAL A 432 1.17 17.20 -52.49
CA VAL A 432 2.26 17.03 -51.53
C VAL A 432 3.05 18.33 -51.42
N THR A 433 2.94 18.97 -50.25
CA THR A 433 3.82 20.07 -49.83
C THR A 433 4.62 19.54 -48.64
N GLY A 434 5.95 19.58 -48.73
CA GLY A 434 6.83 19.45 -47.56
C GLY A 434 7.75 18.23 -47.57
N ALA A 435 8.88 18.35 -48.26
CA ALA A 435 10.11 17.70 -47.83
C ALA A 435 10.71 18.50 -46.66
N PRO A 436 11.04 17.90 -45.51
CA PRO A 436 12.02 18.46 -44.58
C PRO A 436 13.45 18.14 -45.06
N PRO A 437 14.43 19.01 -44.77
CA PRO A 437 15.80 18.85 -45.24
C PRO A 437 16.53 17.68 -44.56
N VAL A 438 17.47 17.13 -45.31
CA VAL A 438 18.52 16.20 -44.89
C VAL A 438 19.35 16.84 -43.75
N PRO A 439 19.62 16.16 -42.64
CA PRO A 439 20.68 16.58 -41.71
C PRO A 439 22.04 16.13 -42.26
N GLY A 440 22.84 17.11 -42.68
CA GLY A 440 24.30 17.04 -42.63
C GLY A 440 24.79 17.85 -41.43
#